data_AF-A0A2H6LAN3-F1
#
_entry.id   AF-A0A2H6LAN3-F1
#
_cell.length_a   1.000
_cell.length_b   1.000
_cell.length_c   1.000
_cell.angle_alpha   90.00
_cell.angle_beta   90.00
_cell.angle_gamma   90.00
#
_symmetry.space_group_name_H-M   'P 1'
#
loop_
_entity.id
_entity.type
_entity.pdbx_description
1 polymer ?
#
loop_
_entity_poly.entity_id
_entity_poly.type
_entity_poly.pdbx_seq_one_letter_code
_entity_poly.pdbx_strand_id
1 'polypeptide(L)'
;MSTFFCSDYARQVGEDLIGSATNYETYILVECPPPWTTEAFNSRWVPKNLQSLEQEITRAKLPVRFLLIANDVSHKADQTTLLIYQKKQGLSHGYCKYEFHLPNIEQVAGVVKKWLANRTADYPVYTDATRDILVCTHGSHDKCCARYGNPFYFHAANTINDLELAHVRLWKSSHFGGHRFAPTAIDLPEGRYYGVLDQETLKAIITRAGDIQSLEKVYRGWGILPSQLQVLERELIFHYGWDWFNYKVAGKILEQSLDNQTFLGEINCESPDGSLYTYQAQIIKDNTKSVQLKSACNAHQTSVLVKYTIANVWLTSTKVVTLSK
;
A
#
# COMPACT_ATOMS: atom_id res chain seq x y z
N MET A 1 18.61 -28.95 8.11
CA MET A 1 17.20 -28.53 8.25
C MET A 1 16.89 -27.53 7.15
N SER A 2 15.84 -27.75 6.35
CA SER A 2 15.44 -26.81 5.29
C SER A 2 15.01 -25.47 5.91
N THR A 3 15.47 -24.37 5.33
CA THR A 3 15.09 -23.03 5.78
C THR A 3 13.62 -22.76 5.42
N PHE A 4 12.75 -22.53 6.41
CA PHE A 4 11.32 -22.23 6.20
C PHE A 4 11.10 -20.82 5.64
N PHE A 5 10.43 -20.64 4.51
CA PHE A 5 10.07 -19.32 3.97
C PHE A 5 8.56 -19.11 4.07
N CYS A 6 8.11 -18.07 4.79
CA CYS A 6 6.68 -17.80 4.97
C CYS A 6 5.97 -17.54 3.64
N SER A 7 6.68 -16.95 2.66
CA SER A 7 6.10 -16.71 1.34
C SER A 7 5.90 -17.96 0.51
N ASP A 8 6.83 -18.92 0.59
CA ASP A 8 6.66 -20.21 -0.09
C ASP A 8 5.50 -20.98 0.52
N TYR A 9 5.39 -20.94 1.85
CA TYR A 9 4.30 -21.58 2.55
C TYR A 9 2.94 -20.96 2.22
N ALA A 10 2.83 -19.63 2.19
CA ALA A 10 1.59 -18.94 1.81
C ALA A 10 1.16 -19.26 0.37
N ARG A 11 2.11 -19.34 -0.58
CA ARG A 11 1.84 -19.79 -1.96
C ARG A 11 1.37 -21.25 -2.00
N GLN A 12 2.03 -22.13 -1.26
CA GLN A 12 1.71 -23.56 -1.23
C GLN A 12 0.28 -23.81 -0.72
N VAL A 13 -0.18 -23.05 0.28
CA VAL A 13 -1.55 -23.17 0.81
C VAL A 13 -2.58 -22.39 0.00
N GLY A 14 -2.16 -21.61 -1.00
CA GLY A 14 -3.07 -20.79 -1.81
C GLY A 14 -3.78 -19.69 -1.03
N GLU A 15 -3.10 -19.01 -0.08
CA GLU A 15 -3.72 -17.92 0.69
C GLU A 15 -4.14 -16.78 -0.26
N ASP A 16 -5.44 -16.41 -0.24
CA ASP A 16 -5.95 -15.23 -0.97
C ASP A 16 -5.34 -13.93 -0.40
N LEU A 17 -4.85 -13.04 -1.24
CA LEU A 17 -4.17 -11.81 -0.83
C LEU A 17 -5.13 -10.70 -0.40
N ILE A 18 -6.38 -10.72 -0.86
CA ILE A 18 -7.31 -9.60 -0.72
C ILE A 18 -7.62 -9.27 0.74
N GLY A 19 -7.92 -8.00 1.02
CA GLY A 19 -8.23 -7.53 2.35
C GLY A 19 -7.02 -7.44 3.28
N SER A 20 -5.81 -7.47 2.73
CA SER A 20 -4.56 -7.44 3.51
C SER A 20 -3.78 -6.12 3.38
N ALA A 21 -4.30 -5.14 2.64
CA ALA A 21 -3.71 -3.81 2.57
C ALA A 21 -4.02 -3.04 3.87
N THR A 22 -3.03 -2.31 4.40
CA THR A 22 -3.21 -1.48 5.58
C THR A 22 -3.84 -0.13 5.22
N ASN A 23 -4.71 0.38 6.09
CA ASN A 23 -5.41 1.65 5.93
C ASN A 23 -4.81 2.70 6.88
N TYR A 24 -3.87 3.50 6.35
CA TYR A 24 -3.22 4.60 7.06
C TYR A 24 -3.70 5.94 6.51
N GLU A 25 -3.82 6.94 7.37
CA GLU A 25 -4.16 8.30 6.99
C GLU A 25 -2.95 9.04 6.41
N THR A 26 -1.75 8.75 6.90
CA THR A 26 -0.53 9.40 6.43
C THR A 26 0.59 8.39 6.24
N TYR A 27 1.30 8.45 5.11
CA TYR A 27 2.62 7.82 4.99
C TYR A 27 3.71 8.88 5.09
N ILE A 28 4.78 8.55 5.80
CA ILE A 28 5.99 9.37 5.92
C ILE A 28 7.15 8.51 5.46
N LEU A 29 7.63 8.79 4.25
CA LEU A 29 8.73 8.06 3.64
C LEU A 29 10.00 8.90 3.75
N VAL A 30 11.01 8.33 4.40
CA VAL A 30 12.26 9.01 4.68
C VAL A 30 13.36 8.34 3.89
N GLU A 31 14.02 9.07 3.00
CA GLU A 31 15.18 8.57 2.29
C GLU A 31 16.31 8.27 3.29
N CYS A 32 16.69 7.01 3.39
CA CYS A 32 17.73 6.54 4.30
C CYS A 32 18.41 5.31 3.66
N PRO A 33 19.70 5.40 3.29
CA PRO A 33 20.34 4.32 2.58
C PRO A 33 20.43 3.01 3.41
N PRO A 34 20.30 1.83 2.78
CA PRO A 34 20.49 0.53 3.44
C PRO A 34 21.98 0.29 3.80
N PRO A 35 22.31 -0.73 4.62
CA PRO A 35 21.42 -1.72 5.23
C PRO A 35 20.63 -1.17 6.42
N TRP A 36 19.40 -1.66 6.57
CA TRP A 36 18.56 -1.39 7.73
C TRP A 36 18.61 -2.55 8.73
N THR A 37 18.54 -2.24 10.03
CA THR A 37 18.35 -3.24 11.10
C THR A 37 16.91 -3.76 11.12
N THR A 38 16.66 -4.90 11.77
CA THR A 38 15.31 -5.52 11.88
C THR A 38 14.20 -4.50 12.21
N GLU A 39 14.49 -3.61 13.16
CA GLU A 39 13.72 -2.39 13.38
C GLU A 39 14.34 -1.27 12.54
N ALA A 40 13.66 -0.86 11.47
CA ALA A 40 14.23 0.03 10.46
C ALA A 40 14.71 1.36 11.05
N PHE A 41 13.91 1.97 11.94
CA PHE A 41 14.24 3.26 12.54
C PHE A 41 15.38 3.19 13.57
N ASN A 42 15.80 2.01 14.00
CA ASN A 42 16.99 1.83 14.84
C ASN A 42 18.29 1.72 14.02
N SER A 43 18.21 1.89 12.70
CA SER A 43 19.36 1.78 11.81
C SER A 43 20.36 2.93 11.99
N ARG A 44 21.62 2.66 11.65
CA ARG A 44 22.77 3.57 11.86
C ARG A 44 22.53 5.01 11.41
N TRP A 45 21.91 5.20 10.25
CA TRP A 45 21.76 6.52 9.62
C TRP A 45 20.52 7.28 10.09
N VAL A 46 19.65 6.64 10.89
CA VAL A 46 18.44 7.28 11.39
C VAL A 46 18.79 8.06 12.67
N PRO A 47 18.59 9.39 12.70
CA PRO A 47 18.98 10.19 13.84
C PRO A 47 18.04 10.00 15.04
N LYS A 48 18.54 10.36 16.23
CA LYS A 48 17.83 10.12 17.50
C LYS A 48 16.51 10.88 17.60
N ASN A 49 16.44 12.10 17.07
CA ASN A 49 15.22 12.89 17.05
C ASN A 49 14.11 12.24 16.20
N LEU A 50 14.47 11.62 15.06
CA LEU A 50 13.55 10.90 14.18
C LEU A 50 13.12 9.56 14.80
N GLN A 51 14.05 8.83 15.44
CA GLN A 51 13.72 7.66 16.27
C GLN A 51 12.68 7.98 17.33
N SER A 52 12.89 9.06 18.10
CA SER A 52 11.95 9.47 19.15
C SER A 52 10.58 9.86 18.59
N LEU A 53 10.54 10.54 17.44
CA LEU A 53 9.29 10.92 16.78
C LEU A 53 8.48 9.70 16.31
N GLU A 54 9.13 8.73 15.65
CA GLU A 54 8.46 7.50 15.23
C GLU A 54 7.89 6.76 16.43
N GLN A 55 8.66 6.62 17.51
CA GLN A 55 8.20 5.97 18.74
C GLN A 55 7.04 6.72 19.40
N GLU A 56 7.06 8.04 19.43
CA GLU A 56 5.98 8.89 19.95
C GLU A 56 4.68 8.64 19.19
N ILE A 57 4.75 8.65 17.86
CA ILE A 57 3.61 8.44 16.95
C ILE A 57 3.06 7.02 17.09
N THR A 58 3.94 6.02 17.15
CA THR A 58 3.58 4.61 17.36
C THR A 58 2.90 4.40 18.73
N ARG A 59 3.44 5.01 19.82
CA ARG A 59 2.82 4.95 21.16
C ARG A 59 1.46 5.64 21.22
N ALA A 60 1.32 6.78 20.53
CA ALA A 60 0.07 7.51 20.42
C ALA A 60 -0.97 6.81 19.52
N LYS A 61 -0.58 5.72 18.82
CA LYS A 61 -1.43 4.96 17.88
C LYS A 61 -2.04 5.86 16.80
N LEU A 62 -1.30 6.89 16.38
CA LEU A 62 -1.74 7.72 15.28
C LEU A 62 -1.75 6.88 13.99
N PRO A 63 -2.69 7.13 13.05
CA PRO A 63 -2.79 6.41 11.79
C PRO A 63 -1.73 6.84 10.77
N VAL A 64 -0.47 6.95 11.22
CA VAL A 64 0.69 7.40 10.45
C VAL A 64 1.64 6.23 10.27
N ARG A 65 2.09 5.98 9.04
CA ARG A 65 3.06 4.95 8.72
C ARG A 65 4.38 5.55 8.30
N PHE A 66 5.42 5.32 9.11
CA PHE A 66 6.79 5.60 8.74
C PHE A 66 7.39 4.45 7.93
N LEU A 67 8.14 4.80 6.88
CA LEU A 67 8.98 3.87 6.13
C LEU A 67 10.30 4.54 5.79
N LEU A 68 11.38 3.76 5.82
CA LEU A 68 12.63 4.16 5.17
C LEU A 68 12.56 3.75 3.70
N ILE A 69 13.02 4.63 2.81
CA ILE A 69 13.12 4.36 1.39
C ILE A 69 14.55 4.60 0.91
N ALA A 70 14.92 3.92 -0.18
CA ALA A 70 16.19 4.14 -0.86
C ALA A 70 16.09 3.74 -2.34
N ASN A 71 16.90 4.34 -3.18
CA ASN A 71 17.12 3.93 -4.55
C ASN A 71 18.62 3.84 -4.82
N ASP A 72 19.03 3.63 -6.07
CA ASP A 72 20.43 3.40 -6.41
C ASP A 72 21.30 4.69 -6.42
N VAL A 73 20.68 5.85 -6.22
CA VAL A 73 21.36 7.15 -6.07
C VAL A 73 21.30 7.70 -4.64
N SER A 74 20.55 7.11 -3.72
CA SER A 74 20.42 7.59 -2.34
C SER A 74 21.75 7.71 -1.58
N HIS A 75 22.75 6.89 -1.90
CA HIS A 75 24.09 6.98 -1.31
C HIS A 75 24.96 8.10 -1.90
N LYS A 76 24.51 8.74 -2.99
CA LYS A 76 25.26 9.74 -3.76
C LYS A 76 24.66 11.16 -3.62
N ALA A 77 23.54 11.29 -2.93
CA ALA A 77 22.85 12.56 -2.76
C ALA A 77 23.34 13.27 -1.48
N ASP A 78 23.64 14.57 -1.61
CA ASP A 78 23.94 15.46 -0.47
C ASP A 78 22.67 15.99 0.21
N GLN A 79 21.50 15.43 -0.15
CA GLN A 79 20.19 15.82 0.35
C GLN A 79 19.39 14.58 0.73
N THR A 80 18.37 14.78 1.56
CA THR A 80 17.42 13.75 1.97
C THR A 80 16.05 14.07 1.40
N THR A 81 15.51 13.16 0.61
CA THR A 81 14.11 13.23 0.18
C THR A 81 13.19 12.79 1.31
N LEU A 82 12.21 13.63 1.62
CA LEU A 82 11.10 13.31 2.50
C LEU A 82 9.81 13.35 1.67
N LEU A 83 9.09 12.24 1.62
CA LEU A 83 7.78 12.16 0.99
C LEU A 83 6.69 11.99 2.06
N ILE A 84 5.70 12.87 2.03
CA ILE A 84 4.51 12.75 2.85
C ILE A 84 3.32 12.51 1.94
N TYR A 85 2.58 11.44 2.22
CA TYR A 85 1.33 11.11 1.54
C TYR A 85 0.18 11.25 2.52
N GLN A 86 -0.67 12.26 2.33
CA GLN A 86 -1.83 12.49 3.17
C GLN A 86 -3.10 12.02 2.46
N LYS A 87 -3.89 11.16 3.10
CA LYS A 87 -5.14 10.66 2.52
C LYS A 87 -6.09 11.80 2.19
N LYS A 88 -6.65 11.78 0.98
CA LYS A 88 -7.66 12.76 0.56
C LYS A 88 -8.99 12.47 1.27
N GLN A 89 -9.70 13.53 1.66
CA GLN A 89 -11.01 13.44 2.27
C GLN A 89 -12.10 13.29 1.20
N GLY A 90 -13.18 12.56 1.52
CA GLY A 90 -14.30 12.34 0.60
C GLY A 90 -13.96 11.41 -0.56
N LEU A 91 -14.67 11.56 -1.68
CA LEU A 91 -14.44 10.80 -2.91
C LEU A 91 -13.04 11.13 -3.45
N SER A 92 -12.16 10.14 -3.50
CA SER A 92 -10.79 10.36 -3.91
C SER A 92 -10.17 9.16 -4.61
N HIS A 93 -9.03 9.40 -5.27
CA HIS A 93 -8.25 8.37 -5.94
C HIS A 93 -6.97 8.00 -5.14
N GLY A 94 -6.92 8.30 -3.84
CA GLY A 94 -5.74 8.04 -3.00
C GLY A 94 -5.31 9.22 -2.14
N TYR A 95 -4.02 9.56 -2.22
CA TYR A 95 -3.32 10.48 -1.33
C TYR A 95 -2.87 11.75 -2.07
N CYS A 96 -2.74 12.86 -1.33
CA CYS A 96 -1.97 14.03 -1.75
C CYS A 96 -0.49 13.78 -1.43
N LYS A 97 0.37 13.97 -2.41
CA LYS A 97 1.83 13.88 -2.27
C LYS A 97 2.41 15.25 -1.92
N TYR A 98 3.33 15.26 -0.95
CA TYR A 98 4.14 16.41 -0.57
C TYR A 98 5.59 15.96 -0.51
N GLU A 99 6.44 16.51 -1.37
CA GLU A 99 7.86 16.18 -1.43
C GLU A 99 8.72 17.33 -0.93
N PHE A 100 9.71 17.00 -0.12
CA PHE A 100 10.69 17.93 0.44
C PHE A 100 12.10 17.42 0.15
N HIS A 101 12.97 18.32 -0.30
CA HIS A 101 14.41 18.07 -0.38
C HIS A 101 15.09 18.78 0.78
N LEU A 102 15.55 17.99 1.75
CA LEU A 102 16.13 18.48 2.98
C LEU A 102 17.65 18.43 2.91
N PRO A 103 18.38 19.35 3.58
CA PRO A 103 19.84 19.30 3.62
C PRO A 103 20.42 18.01 4.20
N ASN A 104 19.67 17.31 5.06
CA ASN A 104 20.03 16.02 5.65
C ASN A 104 18.84 15.45 6.44
N ILE A 105 18.97 14.17 6.83
CA ILE A 105 17.95 13.41 7.55
C ILE A 105 17.62 13.99 8.94
N GLU A 106 18.52 14.75 9.57
CA GLU A 106 18.28 15.39 10.88
C GLU A 106 17.11 16.37 10.85
N GLN A 107 16.83 16.97 9.69
CA GLN A 107 15.74 17.95 9.54
C GLN A 107 14.35 17.31 9.48
N VAL A 108 14.27 16.01 9.16
CA VAL A 108 13.00 15.29 8.91
C VAL A 108 12.06 15.40 10.10
N ALA A 109 12.56 15.16 11.31
CA ALA A 109 11.72 15.16 12.51
C ALA A 109 11.07 16.53 12.77
N GLY A 110 11.81 17.63 12.50
CA GLY A 110 11.29 18.99 12.64
C GLY A 110 10.19 19.29 11.62
N VAL A 111 10.41 18.92 10.36
CA VAL A 111 9.43 19.10 9.27
C VAL A 111 8.16 18.29 9.53
N VAL A 112 8.30 17.02 9.91
CA VAL A 112 7.15 16.15 10.21
C VAL A 112 6.36 16.66 11.42
N LYS A 113 7.02 17.10 12.49
CA LYS A 113 6.31 17.67 13.65
C LYS A 113 5.49 18.91 13.28
N LYS A 114 6.05 19.80 12.44
CA LYS A 114 5.31 20.97 11.92
C LYS A 114 4.13 20.53 11.05
N TRP A 115 4.35 19.57 10.16
CA TRP A 115 3.33 18.99 9.29
C TRP A 115 2.14 18.45 10.09
N LEU A 116 2.40 17.56 11.06
CA LEU A 116 1.37 16.95 11.90
C LEU A 116 0.64 17.97 12.77
N ALA A 117 1.27 19.10 13.09
CA ALA A 117 0.66 20.22 13.79
C ALA A 117 -0.12 21.19 12.87
N ASN A 118 -0.30 20.84 11.59
CA ASN A 118 -0.90 21.70 10.56
C ASN A 118 -0.19 23.07 10.44
N ARG A 119 1.12 23.10 10.63
CA ARG A 119 1.96 24.29 10.46
C ARG A 119 2.77 24.18 9.17
N THR A 120 3.00 25.32 8.52
CA THR A 120 3.83 25.40 7.33
C THR A 120 5.26 24.92 7.64
N ALA A 121 5.80 24.04 6.81
CA ALA A 121 7.20 23.68 6.87
C ALA A 121 8.07 24.82 6.31
N ASP A 122 9.31 24.95 6.79
CA ASP A 122 10.22 26.01 6.33
C ASP A 122 10.88 25.69 4.98
N TYR A 123 10.41 24.63 4.31
CA TYR A 123 10.99 24.10 3.07
C TYR A 123 9.94 24.14 1.95
N PRO A 124 10.36 24.38 0.70
CA PRO A 124 9.45 24.31 -0.44
C PRO A 124 8.87 22.91 -0.57
N VAL A 125 7.60 22.86 -0.96
CA VAL A 125 6.89 21.62 -1.27
C VAL A 125 6.91 21.44 -2.78
N TYR A 126 7.45 20.31 -3.23
CA TYR A 126 7.37 19.88 -4.62
C TYR A 126 6.13 18.99 -4.79
N THR A 127 5.32 19.28 -5.81
CA THR A 127 4.05 18.58 -6.07
C THR A 127 4.01 17.94 -7.45
N ASP A 128 5.18 17.64 -8.03
CA ASP A 128 5.27 16.95 -9.31
C ASP A 128 4.52 15.62 -9.26
N ALA A 129 3.75 15.38 -10.32
CA ALA A 129 2.93 14.19 -10.49
C ALA A 129 3.82 12.99 -10.83
N THR A 130 4.46 12.41 -9.82
CA THR A 130 5.16 11.13 -9.94
C THR A 130 4.35 10.02 -9.28
N ARG A 131 4.48 8.81 -9.82
CA ARG A 131 4.01 7.56 -9.22
C ARG A 131 5.18 6.90 -8.51
N ASP A 132 5.08 6.68 -7.20
CA ASP A 132 6.13 6.07 -6.39
C ASP A 132 5.77 4.60 -6.10
N ILE A 133 6.55 3.67 -6.64
CA ILE A 133 6.40 2.22 -6.42
C ILE A 133 7.39 1.79 -5.33
N LEU A 134 6.87 1.39 -4.17
CA LEU A 134 7.67 0.98 -3.02
C LEU A 134 7.77 -0.55 -2.94
N VAL A 135 8.94 -1.13 -3.21
CA VAL A 135 9.19 -2.56 -3.09
C VAL A 135 9.82 -2.87 -1.74
N CYS A 136 9.20 -3.77 -0.96
CA CYS A 136 9.79 -4.19 0.32
C CYS A 136 11.02 -5.06 0.10
N THR A 137 12.20 -4.59 0.50
CA THR A 137 13.47 -5.32 0.39
C THR A 137 14.13 -5.60 1.74
N HIS A 138 13.39 -5.38 2.84
CA HIS A 138 13.90 -5.37 4.21
C HIS A 138 14.25 -6.76 4.77
N GLY A 139 15.38 -7.31 4.31
CA GLY A 139 15.82 -8.68 4.62
C GLY A 139 16.13 -8.99 6.08
N SER A 140 16.61 -7.99 6.83
CA SER A 140 16.86 -8.08 8.27
C SER A 140 15.59 -8.19 9.10
N HIS A 141 14.45 -7.75 8.55
CA HIS A 141 13.13 -7.93 9.15
C HIS A 141 12.53 -9.30 8.81
N ASP A 142 12.47 -9.64 7.52
CA ASP A 142 12.06 -10.97 7.07
C ASP A 142 12.83 -11.40 5.82
N LYS A 143 13.36 -12.63 5.84
CA LYS A 143 14.17 -13.18 4.75
C LYS A 143 13.41 -13.34 3.43
N CYS A 144 12.08 -13.43 3.43
CA CYS A 144 11.28 -13.42 2.20
C CYS A 144 11.36 -12.06 1.49
N CYS A 145 11.42 -10.95 2.24
CA CYS A 145 11.64 -9.62 1.64
C CYS A 145 12.99 -9.53 0.95
N ALA A 146 14.05 -10.12 1.52
CA ALA A 146 15.35 -10.19 0.86
C ALA A 146 15.33 -11.14 -0.35
N ARG A 147 14.82 -12.37 -0.18
CA ARG A 147 14.84 -13.43 -1.18
C ARG A 147 14.05 -13.08 -2.43
N TYR A 148 12.87 -12.48 -2.26
CA TYR A 148 11.96 -12.19 -3.37
C TYR A 148 11.94 -10.70 -3.74
N GLY A 149 12.00 -9.80 -2.75
CA GLY A 149 11.91 -8.36 -2.98
C GLY A 149 13.14 -7.76 -3.68
N ASN A 150 14.36 -8.15 -3.31
CA ASN A 150 15.57 -7.61 -3.95
C ASN A 150 15.68 -7.97 -5.44
N PRO A 151 15.52 -9.26 -5.85
CA PRO A 151 15.52 -9.60 -7.27
C PRO A 151 14.39 -8.90 -8.03
N PHE A 152 13.19 -8.85 -7.45
CA PHE A 152 12.06 -8.16 -8.07
C PHE A 152 12.35 -6.67 -8.29
N TYR A 153 12.88 -5.95 -7.29
CA TYR A 153 13.26 -4.54 -7.44
C TYR A 153 14.23 -4.34 -8.60
N PHE A 154 15.26 -5.19 -8.71
CA PHE A 154 16.26 -5.08 -9.78
C PHE A 154 15.62 -5.22 -11.17
N HIS A 155 14.76 -6.22 -11.35
CA HIS A 155 14.06 -6.42 -12.61
C HIS A 155 13.01 -5.34 -12.89
N ALA A 156 12.28 -4.89 -11.87
CA ALA A 156 11.29 -3.83 -11.98
C ALA A 156 11.91 -2.51 -12.46
N ALA A 157 13.13 -2.18 -12.01
CA ALA A 157 13.85 -1.00 -12.45
C ALA A 157 14.10 -1.04 -13.98
N ASN A 158 14.53 -2.19 -14.49
CA ASN A 158 14.71 -2.39 -15.93
C ASN A 158 13.37 -2.30 -16.68
N THR A 159 12.31 -2.94 -16.18
CA THR A 159 10.98 -2.86 -16.80
C THR A 159 10.48 -1.41 -16.91
N ILE A 160 10.65 -0.59 -15.87
CA ILE A 160 10.24 0.82 -15.89
C ILE A 160 11.06 1.62 -16.91
N ASN A 161 12.36 1.37 -16.97
CA ASN A 161 13.26 2.02 -17.94
C ASN A 161 12.92 1.63 -19.39
N ASP A 162 12.70 0.34 -19.65
CA ASP A 162 12.38 -0.19 -20.98
C ASP A 162 11.02 0.32 -21.51
N LEU A 163 10.09 0.64 -20.59
CA LEU A 163 8.79 1.24 -20.91
C LEU A 163 8.83 2.78 -21.00
N GLU A 164 10.00 3.39 -20.77
CA GLU A 164 10.21 4.84 -20.83
C GLU A 164 9.27 5.64 -19.90
N LEU A 165 8.89 5.05 -18.75
CA LEU A 165 7.95 5.64 -17.80
C LEU A 165 8.64 6.65 -16.87
N ALA A 166 9.06 7.79 -17.42
CA ALA A 166 9.84 8.81 -16.70
C ALA A 166 9.15 9.38 -15.43
N HIS A 167 7.83 9.25 -15.31
CA HIS A 167 7.05 9.71 -14.15
C HIS A 167 6.89 8.65 -13.05
N VAL A 168 7.43 7.43 -13.25
CA VAL A 168 7.37 6.34 -12.27
C VAL A 168 8.72 6.20 -11.57
N ARG A 169 8.75 6.35 -10.26
CA ARG A 169 9.95 6.18 -9.42
C ARG A 169 9.84 4.88 -8.64
N LEU A 170 10.90 4.08 -8.70
CA LEU A 170 11.00 2.84 -7.93
C LEU A 170 11.85 3.06 -6.68
N TRP A 171 11.34 2.59 -5.55
CA TRP A 171 12.04 2.67 -4.26
C TRP A 171 12.15 1.29 -3.64
N LYS A 172 13.33 0.97 -3.10
CA LYS A 172 13.48 0.00 -2.02
C LYS A 172 12.80 0.59 -0.79
N SER A 173 12.08 -0.22 -0.04
CA SER A 173 11.37 0.21 1.16
C SER A 173 11.61 -0.72 2.33
N SER A 174 11.67 -0.13 3.53
CA SER A 174 11.62 -0.87 4.79
C SER A 174 10.29 -1.62 4.91
N HIS A 175 10.20 -2.53 5.87
CA HIS A 175 9.05 -3.41 5.97
C HIS A 175 7.72 -2.67 6.19
N PHE A 176 6.71 -2.98 5.37
CA PHE A 176 5.35 -2.42 5.45
C PHE A 176 4.24 -3.49 5.59
N GLY A 177 4.60 -4.72 5.93
CA GLY A 177 3.64 -5.82 6.07
C GLY A 177 3.45 -6.65 4.80
N GLY A 178 3.11 -7.93 5.00
CA GLY A 178 2.81 -8.85 3.91
C GLY A 178 4.03 -9.58 3.34
N HIS A 179 5.10 -9.80 4.10
CA HIS A 179 6.28 -10.56 3.64
C HIS A 179 5.95 -11.99 3.18
N ARG A 180 4.86 -12.60 3.67
CA ARG A 180 4.34 -13.88 3.16
C ARG A 180 3.79 -13.78 1.72
N PHE A 181 3.54 -12.57 1.24
CA PHE A 181 3.19 -12.31 -0.15
C PHE A 181 4.37 -11.69 -0.92
N ALA A 182 5.61 -11.81 -0.43
CA ALA A 182 6.76 -11.25 -1.13
C ALA A 182 6.93 -11.88 -2.53
N PRO A 183 7.29 -11.12 -3.57
CA PRO A 183 7.60 -9.69 -3.52
C PRO A 183 6.32 -8.84 -3.43
N THR A 184 6.38 -7.80 -2.58
CA THR A 184 5.26 -6.89 -2.33
C THR A 184 5.61 -5.48 -2.75
N ALA A 185 4.60 -4.76 -3.27
CA ALA A 185 4.72 -3.34 -3.59
C ALA A 185 3.56 -2.51 -3.02
N ILE A 186 3.84 -1.23 -2.73
CA ILE A 186 2.82 -0.18 -2.58
C ILE A 186 2.95 0.75 -3.78
N ASP A 187 1.83 1.07 -4.41
CA ASP A 187 1.74 2.01 -5.51
C ASP A 187 1.11 3.32 -5.03
N LEU A 188 1.93 4.37 -4.91
CA LEU A 188 1.55 5.70 -4.48
C LEU A 188 1.56 6.67 -5.67
N PRO A 189 0.69 7.70 -5.71
CA PRO A 189 -0.16 8.20 -4.62
C PRO A 189 -1.47 7.45 -4.43
N GLU A 190 -1.81 6.43 -5.22
CA GLU A 190 -3.11 5.74 -5.07
C GLU A 190 -3.22 4.99 -3.74
N GLY A 191 -2.11 4.46 -3.22
CA GLY A 191 -2.06 3.67 -1.99
C GLY A 191 -2.56 2.25 -2.21
N ARG A 192 -2.28 1.65 -3.37
CA ARG A 192 -2.68 0.28 -3.70
C ARG A 192 -1.58 -0.70 -3.34
N TYR A 193 -1.98 -1.84 -2.77
CA TYR A 193 -1.04 -2.85 -2.30
C TYR A 193 -1.09 -4.07 -3.21
N TYR A 194 0.09 -4.59 -3.49
CA TYR A 194 0.27 -5.78 -4.30
C TYR A 194 1.23 -6.77 -3.64
N GLY A 195 1.10 -8.04 -4.00
CA GLY A 195 1.95 -9.13 -3.55
C GLY A 195 2.09 -10.20 -4.63
N VAL A 196 3.03 -11.12 -4.44
CA VAL A 196 3.32 -12.22 -5.37
C VAL A 196 3.61 -11.69 -6.79
N LEU A 197 4.22 -10.50 -6.87
CA LEU A 197 4.47 -9.82 -8.13
C LEU A 197 5.56 -10.53 -8.96
N ASP A 198 5.40 -10.40 -10.27
CA ASP A 198 6.41 -10.69 -11.29
C ASP A 198 6.46 -9.52 -12.30
N GLN A 199 7.29 -9.64 -13.33
CA GLN A 199 7.49 -8.57 -14.31
C GLN A 199 6.24 -8.31 -15.16
N GLU A 200 5.49 -9.36 -15.50
CA GLU A 200 4.28 -9.24 -16.33
C GLU A 200 3.15 -8.56 -15.57
N THR A 201 2.90 -8.97 -14.32
CA THR A 201 1.90 -8.34 -13.45
C THR A 201 2.29 -6.90 -13.10
N LEU A 202 3.58 -6.62 -12.84
CA LEU A 202 4.06 -5.25 -12.67
C LEU A 202 3.77 -4.42 -13.91
N LYS A 203 4.14 -4.91 -15.10
CA LYS A 203 3.89 -4.22 -16.38
C LYS A 203 2.40 -3.92 -16.55
N ALA A 204 1.54 -4.92 -16.36
CA ALA A 204 0.09 -4.75 -16.45
C ALA A 204 -0.43 -3.66 -15.49
N ILE A 205 0.03 -3.64 -14.23
CA ILE A 205 -0.34 -2.65 -13.22
C ILE A 205 0.15 -1.25 -13.59
N ILE A 206 1.41 -1.10 -14.01
CA ILE A 206 1.98 0.22 -14.28
C ILE A 206 1.43 0.83 -15.57
N THR A 207 1.15 0.02 -16.59
CA THR A 207 0.53 0.48 -17.85
C THR A 207 -0.99 0.45 -17.82
N ARG A 208 -1.60 -0.13 -16.77
CA ARG A 208 -3.04 -0.38 -16.64
C ARG A 208 -3.63 -1.06 -17.90
N ALA A 209 -2.97 -2.12 -18.33
CA ALA A 209 -3.30 -2.81 -19.57
C ALA A 209 -3.11 -4.32 -19.46
N GLY A 210 -3.70 -5.07 -20.39
CA GLY A 210 -3.70 -6.54 -20.37
C GLY A 210 -4.91 -7.11 -19.62
N ASP A 211 -4.83 -8.39 -19.27
CA ASP A 211 -5.92 -9.10 -18.59
C ASP A 211 -6.08 -8.63 -17.13
N ILE A 212 -7.25 -8.05 -16.82
CA ILE A 212 -7.59 -7.59 -15.47
C ILE A 212 -7.66 -8.75 -14.47
N GLN A 213 -7.95 -9.98 -14.92
CA GLN A 213 -8.03 -11.16 -14.06
C GLN A 213 -6.70 -11.51 -13.42
N SER A 214 -5.58 -11.02 -13.98
CA SER A 214 -4.26 -11.16 -13.35
C SER A 214 -4.22 -10.56 -11.94
N LEU A 215 -5.06 -9.56 -11.63
CA LEU A 215 -5.17 -8.94 -10.31
C LEU A 215 -5.75 -9.89 -9.24
N GLU A 216 -6.44 -10.96 -9.60
CA GLU A 216 -6.97 -11.95 -8.63
C GLU A 216 -5.86 -12.49 -7.71
N LYS A 217 -4.67 -12.69 -8.28
CA LYS A 217 -3.53 -13.34 -7.61
C LYS A 217 -2.57 -12.35 -6.94
N VAL A 218 -2.60 -11.07 -7.33
CA VAL A 218 -1.59 -10.10 -6.88
C VAL A 218 -2.16 -8.93 -6.09
N TYR A 219 -3.45 -8.64 -6.21
CA TYR A 219 -4.06 -7.48 -5.56
C TYR A 219 -4.38 -7.74 -4.09
N ARG A 220 -3.79 -6.94 -3.20
CA ARG A 220 -4.01 -7.03 -1.75
C ARG A 220 -5.13 -6.13 -1.26
N GLY A 221 -5.39 -5.02 -1.97
CA GLY A 221 -6.44 -4.06 -1.65
C GLY A 221 -5.98 -2.60 -1.71
N TRP A 222 -6.97 -1.69 -1.59
CA TRP A 222 -6.74 -0.25 -1.58
C TRP A 222 -6.61 0.28 -0.16
N GLY A 223 -5.48 0.92 0.14
CA GLY A 223 -5.17 1.48 1.45
C GLY A 223 -6.07 2.65 1.88
N ILE A 224 -6.95 3.15 1.01
CA ILE A 224 -7.97 4.12 1.44
C ILE A 224 -9.21 3.46 2.05
N LEU A 225 -9.39 2.15 1.85
CA LEU A 225 -10.56 1.39 2.27
C LEU A 225 -10.26 0.51 3.50
N PRO A 226 -11.22 0.35 4.43
CA PRO A 226 -11.19 -0.72 5.43
C PRO A 226 -10.95 -2.09 4.79
N SER A 227 -10.25 -2.99 5.47
CA SER A 227 -9.87 -4.32 4.95
C SER A 227 -11.04 -5.13 4.39
N GLN A 228 -12.21 -5.04 5.01
CA GLN A 228 -13.42 -5.73 4.59
C GLN A 228 -13.95 -5.20 3.26
N LEU A 229 -13.87 -3.88 3.03
CA LEU A 229 -14.31 -3.25 1.79
C LEU A 229 -13.36 -3.48 0.61
N GLN A 230 -12.11 -3.85 0.86
CA GLN A 230 -11.17 -4.20 -0.22
C GLN A 230 -11.65 -5.42 -1.01
N VAL A 231 -12.41 -6.32 -0.38
CA VAL A 231 -13.04 -7.47 -1.09
C VAL A 231 -14.11 -6.98 -2.05
N LEU A 232 -14.97 -6.04 -1.61
CA LEU A 232 -15.99 -5.44 -2.47
C LEU A 232 -15.35 -4.67 -3.63
N GLU A 233 -14.28 -3.93 -3.34
CA GLU A 233 -13.56 -3.20 -4.35
C GLU A 233 -12.98 -4.12 -5.44
N ARG A 234 -12.48 -5.31 -5.09
CA ARG A 234 -12.00 -6.28 -6.08
C ARG A 234 -13.11 -6.73 -7.03
N GLU A 235 -14.33 -6.93 -6.55
CA GLU A 235 -15.48 -7.22 -7.43
C GLU A 235 -15.75 -6.07 -8.40
N LEU A 236 -15.64 -4.82 -7.94
CA LEU A 236 -15.81 -3.64 -8.78
C LEU A 236 -14.67 -3.50 -9.80
N ILE A 237 -13.43 -3.84 -9.44
CA ILE A 237 -12.31 -3.92 -10.38
C ILE A 237 -12.62 -4.92 -11.50
N PHE A 238 -13.14 -6.11 -11.19
CA PHE A 238 -13.46 -7.10 -12.22
C PHE A 238 -14.69 -6.74 -13.04
N HIS A 239 -15.63 -5.97 -12.48
CA HIS A 239 -16.78 -5.46 -13.22
C HIS A 239 -16.39 -4.37 -14.23
N TYR A 240 -15.56 -3.40 -13.80
CA TYR A 240 -15.22 -2.22 -14.59
C TYR A 240 -13.89 -2.33 -15.34
N GLY A 241 -13.07 -3.35 -15.06
CA GLY A 241 -11.75 -3.48 -15.66
C GLY A 241 -10.77 -2.41 -15.17
N TRP A 242 -9.80 -2.08 -16.03
CA TRP A 242 -8.78 -1.07 -15.74
C TRP A 242 -9.36 0.34 -15.56
N ASP A 243 -10.55 0.61 -16.09
CA ASP A 243 -11.22 1.91 -15.95
C ASP A 243 -11.54 2.24 -14.48
N TRP A 244 -11.74 1.23 -13.62
CA TRP A 244 -11.96 1.41 -12.19
C TRP A 244 -10.87 2.27 -11.53
N PHE A 245 -9.64 2.19 -12.00
CA PHE A 245 -8.49 2.93 -11.45
C PHE A 245 -8.55 4.44 -11.74
N ASN A 246 -9.53 4.89 -12.51
CA ASN A 246 -9.83 6.31 -12.75
C ASN A 246 -11.00 6.83 -11.89
N TYR A 247 -11.66 5.96 -11.11
CA TYR A 247 -12.78 6.36 -10.26
C TYR A 247 -12.27 7.02 -8.98
N LYS A 248 -13.03 8.01 -8.50
CA LYS A 248 -12.88 8.52 -7.14
C LYS A 248 -13.78 7.70 -6.23
N VAL A 249 -13.27 7.27 -5.08
CA VAL A 249 -13.95 6.33 -4.20
C VAL A 249 -13.91 6.81 -2.75
N ALA A 250 -14.99 6.53 -2.02
CA ALA A 250 -15.07 6.63 -0.57
C ALA A 250 -15.86 5.42 -0.06
N GLY A 251 -15.37 4.77 0.99
CA GLY A 251 -16.02 3.58 1.54
C GLY A 251 -16.14 3.61 3.06
N LYS A 252 -17.22 3.05 3.58
CA LYS A 252 -17.48 2.91 5.02
C LYS A 252 -18.20 1.60 5.34
N ILE A 253 -17.99 1.11 6.56
CA ILE A 253 -18.80 0.03 7.13
C ILE A 253 -20.04 0.68 7.75
N LEU A 254 -21.22 0.24 7.31
CA LEU A 254 -22.52 0.68 7.81
C LEU A 254 -22.91 -0.09 9.07
N GLU A 255 -22.75 -1.41 9.02
CA GLU A 255 -23.11 -2.32 10.11
C GLU A 255 -22.05 -3.41 10.28
N GLN A 256 -21.88 -3.87 11.51
CA GLN A 256 -20.93 -4.92 11.88
C GLN A 256 -21.55 -5.79 12.98
N SER A 257 -21.53 -7.12 12.79
CA SER A 257 -21.96 -8.05 13.83
C SER A 257 -20.99 -8.08 15.01
N LEU A 258 -21.50 -8.36 16.21
CA LEU A 258 -20.70 -8.42 17.44
C LEU A 258 -19.57 -9.46 17.40
N ASP A 259 -19.76 -10.53 16.61
CA ASP A 259 -18.79 -11.60 16.43
C ASP A 259 -17.84 -11.38 15.24
N ASN A 260 -17.93 -10.22 14.57
CA ASN A 260 -17.14 -9.84 13.40
C ASN A 260 -17.22 -10.84 12.23
N GLN A 261 -18.33 -11.57 12.13
CA GLN A 261 -18.58 -12.51 11.04
C GLN A 261 -19.29 -11.87 9.85
N THR A 262 -20.09 -10.83 10.07
CA THR A 262 -20.85 -10.16 9.01
C THR A 262 -20.71 -8.65 9.07
N PHE A 263 -20.67 -8.03 7.90
CA PHE A 263 -20.56 -6.58 7.73
C PHE A 263 -21.50 -6.15 6.61
N LEU A 264 -22.11 -4.99 6.76
CA LEU A 264 -22.73 -4.26 5.66
C LEU A 264 -21.78 -3.12 5.27
N GLY A 265 -21.22 -3.21 4.07
CA GLY A 265 -20.28 -2.24 3.53
C GLY A 265 -20.93 -1.34 2.47
N GLU A 266 -20.44 -0.11 2.34
CA GLU A 266 -20.83 0.82 1.27
C GLU A 266 -19.59 1.39 0.58
N ILE A 267 -19.61 1.41 -0.75
CA ILE A 267 -18.66 2.12 -1.61
C ILE A 267 -19.46 3.14 -2.44
N ASN A 268 -19.15 4.42 -2.22
CA ASN A 268 -19.56 5.51 -3.10
C ASN A 268 -18.42 5.75 -4.11
N CYS A 269 -18.77 5.86 -5.39
CA CYS A 269 -17.79 6.11 -6.44
C CYS A 269 -18.28 7.10 -7.49
N GLU A 270 -17.35 7.89 -8.00
CA GLU A 270 -17.54 8.85 -9.10
C GLU A 270 -16.68 8.38 -10.27
N SER A 271 -17.33 8.11 -11.39
CA SER A 271 -16.63 7.77 -12.63
C SER A 271 -16.00 9.02 -13.28
N PRO A 272 -15.09 8.86 -14.25
CA PRO A 272 -14.43 9.99 -14.92
C PRO A 272 -15.38 10.97 -15.61
N ASP A 273 -16.58 10.53 -16.01
CA ASP A 273 -17.60 11.39 -16.61
C ASP A 273 -18.43 12.19 -15.60
N GLY A 274 -18.18 11.99 -14.29
CA GLY A 274 -18.89 12.65 -13.19
C GLY A 274 -20.12 11.90 -12.69
N SER A 275 -20.48 10.75 -13.27
CA SER A 275 -21.59 9.92 -12.80
C SER A 275 -21.25 9.29 -11.45
N LEU A 276 -22.23 9.32 -10.54
CA LEU A 276 -22.11 8.81 -9.17
C LEU A 276 -22.87 7.50 -9.01
N TYR A 277 -22.22 6.54 -8.35
CA TYR A 277 -22.77 5.23 -8.03
C TYR A 277 -22.55 4.91 -6.56
N THR A 278 -23.53 4.27 -5.94
CA THR A 278 -23.41 3.74 -4.57
C THR A 278 -23.64 2.23 -4.60
N TYR A 279 -22.61 1.49 -4.22
CA TYR A 279 -22.65 0.04 -4.05
C TYR A 279 -22.74 -0.30 -2.58
N GLN A 280 -23.64 -1.20 -2.23
CA GLN A 280 -23.64 -1.84 -0.92
C GLN A 280 -23.42 -3.33 -1.06
N ALA A 281 -22.78 -3.91 -0.06
CA ALA A 281 -22.53 -5.34 -0.04
C ALA A 281 -22.61 -5.92 1.37
N GLN A 282 -23.18 -7.12 1.44
CA GLN A 282 -23.08 -7.98 2.60
C GLN A 282 -21.76 -8.77 2.50
N ILE A 283 -20.87 -8.51 3.44
CA ILE A 283 -19.55 -9.13 3.51
C ILE A 283 -19.56 -10.13 4.66
N ILE A 284 -19.19 -11.37 4.40
CA ILE A 284 -19.23 -12.45 5.40
C ILE A 284 -17.86 -13.09 5.55
N LYS A 285 -17.57 -13.57 6.76
CA LYS A 285 -16.36 -14.36 7.03
C LYS A 285 -16.38 -15.62 6.18
N ASP A 286 -15.31 -15.85 5.44
CA ASP A 286 -15.11 -17.03 4.63
C ASP A 286 -14.25 -18.04 5.38
N ASN A 287 -14.89 -19.03 6.01
CA ASN A 287 -14.18 -20.08 6.73
C ASN A 287 -13.40 -21.03 5.80
N THR A 288 -13.75 -21.09 4.50
CA THR A 288 -13.05 -21.94 3.52
C THR A 288 -11.75 -21.31 3.02
N LYS A 289 -11.73 -19.99 2.90
CA LYS A 289 -10.52 -19.21 2.55
C LYS A 289 -9.68 -18.80 3.77
N SER A 290 -10.25 -18.85 4.96
CA SER A 290 -9.51 -18.55 6.20
C SER A 290 -8.53 -19.67 6.50
N VAL A 291 -7.25 -19.33 6.63
CA VAL A 291 -6.15 -20.30 6.81
C VAL A 291 -5.39 -20.07 8.09
N GLN A 292 -4.94 -21.16 8.73
CA GLN A 292 -4.03 -21.10 9.87
C GLN A 292 -2.61 -21.40 9.40
N LEU A 293 -1.72 -20.41 9.45
CA LEU A 293 -0.35 -20.56 8.96
C LEU A 293 0.66 -19.72 9.74
N LYS A 294 1.95 -20.04 9.59
CA LYS A 294 3.06 -19.22 10.10
C LYS A 294 3.22 -18.01 9.19
N SER A 295 2.76 -16.86 9.66
CA SER A 295 2.69 -15.64 8.85
C SER A 295 4.05 -14.99 8.60
N ALA A 296 5.08 -15.28 9.42
CA ALA A 296 6.45 -14.76 9.32
C ALA A 296 7.52 -15.85 9.35
N CYS A 297 8.69 -15.57 8.79
CA CYS A 297 9.79 -16.54 8.72
C CYS A 297 10.40 -16.90 10.09
N ASN A 298 10.28 -15.99 11.06
CA ASN A 298 10.71 -16.18 12.45
C ASN A 298 9.54 -16.58 13.37
N ALA A 299 8.33 -16.79 12.84
CA ALA A 299 7.17 -17.14 13.66
C ALA A 299 7.31 -18.54 14.27
N HIS A 300 7.20 -18.60 15.60
CA HIS A 300 7.20 -19.87 16.33
C HIS A 300 5.82 -20.55 16.29
N GLN A 301 4.74 -19.76 16.23
CA GLN A 301 3.36 -20.22 16.25
C GLN A 301 2.61 -19.84 14.96
N THR A 302 1.52 -20.55 14.67
CA THR A 302 0.60 -20.20 13.58
C THR A 302 -0.44 -19.20 14.06
N SER A 303 -0.94 -18.39 13.15
CA SER A 303 -2.05 -17.45 13.37
C SER A 303 -3.17 -17.74 12.37
N VAL A 304 -4.43 -17.57 12.80
CA VAL A 304 -5.58 -17.65 11.89
C VAL A 304 -5.66 -16.34 11.10
N LEU A 305 -5.60 -16.46 9.78
CA LEU A 305 -5.75 -15.35 8.84
C LEU A 305 -7.18 -15.38 8.32
N VAL A 306 -8.03 -14.55 8.93
CA VAL A 306 -9.44 -14.44 8.56
C VAL A 306 -9.57 -13.83 7.18
N LYS A 307 -10.39 -14.45 6.33
CA LYS A 307 -10.77 -13.93 5.02
C LYS A 307 -12.26 -13.62 5.00
N TYR A 308 -12.62 -12.70 4.12
CA TYR A 308 -13.99 -12.27 3.89
C TYR A 308 -14.33 -12.46 2.41
N THR A 309 -15.61 -12.70 2.14
CA THR A 309 -16.15 -12.80 0.79
C THR A 309 -17.43 -11.96 0.69
N ILE A 310 -17.83 -11.64 -0.54
CA ILE A 310 -19.11 -10.98 -0.82
C ILE A 310 -20.20 -12.04 -0.86
N ALA A 311 -21.17 -11.94 0.05
CA ALA A 311 -22.38 -12.76 0.00
C ALA A 311 -23.36 -12.21 -1.02
N ASN A 312 -23.52 -10.88 -1.04
CA ASN A 312 -24.41 -10.17 -1.94
C ASN A 312 -23.84 -8.76 -2.20
N VAL A 313 -24.02 -8.25 -3.42
CA VAL A 313 -23.70 -6.87 -3.81
C VAL A 313 -24.85 -6.28 -4.62
N TRP A 314 -25.19 -5.02 -4.39
CA TRP A 314 -26.22 -4.33 -5.15
C TRP A 314 -25.90 -2.83 -5.30
N LEU A 315 -26.35 -2.28 -6.42
CA LEU A 315 -26.30 -0.86 -6.72
C LEU A 315 -27.53 -0.18 -6.10
N THR A 316 -27.33 0.67 -5.10
CA THR A 316 -28.43 1.33 -4.37
C THR A 316 -28.84 2.66 -4.98
N SER A 317 -27.93 3.33 -5.67
CA SER A 317 -28.19 4.64 -6.27
C SER A 317 -27.33 4.87 -7.50
N THR A 318 -27.89 5.57 -8.47
CA THR A 318 -27.18 6.05 -9.65
C THR A 318 -27.62 7.48 -9.94
N LYS A 319 -26.66 8.39 -10.04
CA LYS A 319 -26.88 9.74 -10.51
C LYS A 319 -25.98 9.99 -11.72
N VAL A 320 -26.54 9.80 -12.90
CA VAL A 320 -25.85 9.99 -14.18
C VAL A 320 -25.88 11.47 -14.56
N VAL A 321 -24.76 11.99 -15.04
CA VAL A 321 -24.72 13.33 -15.65
C VAL A 321 -25.33 13.23 -17.05
N THR A 322 -26.56 13.71 -17.22
CA THR A 322 -27.15 13.89 -18.55
C THR A 322 -26.62 15.17 -19.18
N LEU A 323 -25.70 15.05 -20.14
CA LEU A 323 -25.39 16.13 -21.06
C LEU A 323 -26.64 16.40 -21.92
N SER A 324 -27.38 17.44 -21.57
CA SER A 324 -28.39 18.01 -22.45
C SER A 324 -27.64 18.60 -23.64
N LYS A 325 -27.90 18.08 -24.85
CA LYS A 325 -27.29 18.54 -26.10
C LYS A 325 -27.65 19.98 -26.42
#